data_AF-A0A329TH91-F1
#
_entry.id   AF-A0A329TH91-F1
#
_cell.length_a   1.000
_cell.length_b   1.000
_cell.length_c   1.000
_cell.angle_alpha   90.00
_cell.angle_beta   90.00
_cell.angle_gamma   90.00
#
_symmetry.space_group_name_H-M   'P 1'
#
loop_
_entity.id
_entity.type
_entity.pdbx_description
1 polymer ?
#
loop_
_entity_poly.entity_id
_entity_poly.type
_entity_poly.pdbx_seq_one_letter_code
_entity_poly.pdbx_strand_id
1 'polypeptide(L)' 'MAVFRVEKNSGYTVMSNHHLRNRALSLKAKGLLSQMLSLPEDWDYTLQGLARINRESIDAIRQA' A
#
# COMPACT_ATOMS: atom_id res chain seq x y z
N MET A 1 -25.13 -8.03 -25.82
CA MET A 1 -24.84 -7.58 -24.44
C MET A 1 -23.65 -6.63 -24.53
N ALA A 2 -23.87 -5.32 -24.33
CA ALA A 2 -22.79 -4.33 -24.47
C ALA A 2 -21.93 -4.35 -23.21
N VAL A 3 -20.62 -4.59 -23.35
CA VAL A 3 -19.66 -4.46 -22.26
C VAL A 3 -19.17 -3.03 -22.25
N PHE A 4 -19.60 -2.24 -21.27
CA PHE A 4 -19.03 -0.92 -21.01
C PHE A 4 -17.72 -1.11 -20.25
N ARG A 5 -16.58 -0.88 -20.91
CA ARG A 5 -15.28 -0.85 -20.24
C ARG A 5 -15.08 0.54 -19.62
N VAL A 6 -15.08 0.60 -18.30
CA VAL A 6 -14.65 1.80 -17.57
C VAL A 6 -13.13 1.73 -17.46
N GLU A 7 -12.42 2.59 -18.19
CA GLU A 7 -11.01 2.83 -17.92
C GLU A 7 -10.89 3.56 -16.59
N LYS A 8 -10.49 2.83 -15.54
CA LYS A 8 -10.00 3.47 -14.32
C LYS A 8 -8.65 4.06 -14.68
N ASN A 9 -8.58 5.37 -14.92
CA ASN A 9 -7.34 6.08 -15.28
C ASN A 9 -6.75 6.88 -14.10
N SER A 10 -7.39 6.83 -12.91
CA SER A 10 -6.91 7.50 -11.71
C SER A 10 -7.39 6.80 -10.44
N GLY A 11 -6.71 7.07 -9.31
CA GLY A 11 -7.14 6.60 -7.98
C GLY A 11 -6.90 5.12 -7.70
N TYR A 12 -5.95 4.48 -8.38
CA TYR A 12 -5.52 3.12 -8.11
C TYR A 12 -4.01 2.97 -8.28
N THR A 13 -3.44 1.99 -7.60
CA THR A 13 -2.02 1.65 -7.67
C THR A 13 -1.86 0.32 -8.40
N VAL A 14 -1.02 0.29 -9.43
CA VAL A 14 -0.54 -0.95 -10.05
C VAL A 14 0.73 -1.37 -9.33
N MET A 15 0.76 -2.60 -8.82
CA MET A 15 1.91 -3.13 -8.10
C MET A 15 2.31 -4.51 -8.64
N SER A 16 3.60 -4.85 -8.53
CA SER A 16 4.13 -6.14 -9.00
C SER A 16 3.64 -7.30 -8.12
N ASN A 17 3.22 -8.41 -8.73
CA ASN A 17 2.85 -9.61 -7.98
C ASN A 17 4.00 -10.27 -7.22
N HIS A 18 5.26 -9.87 -7.46
CA HIS A 18 6.43 -10.45 -6.81
C HIS A 18 6.35 -10.38 -5.28
N HIS A 19 6.07 -9.20 -4.70
CA HIS A 19 5.98 -9.07 -3.24
C HIS A 19 4.70 -9.74 -2.68
N LEU A 20 3.60 -9.78 -3.42
CA LEU A 20 2.37 -10.47 -2.97
C LEU A 20 2.59 -11.97 -2.85
N ARG A 21 3.38 -12.55 -3.76
CA ARG A 21 3.72 -13.98 -3.79
C ARG A 21 4.90 -14.35 -2.90
N ASN A 22 5.65 -13.36 -2.39
CA ASN A 22 6.75 -13.62 -1.47
C ASN A 22 6.22 -14.17 -0.13
N ARG A 23 6.65 -15.38 0.24
CA ARG A 23 6.25 -16.06 1.48
C ARG A 23 7.02 -15.59 2.71
N ALA A 24 8.17 -14.92 2.52
CA ALA A 24 8.94 -14.34 3.61
C ALA A 24 8.34 -13.02 4.14
N LEU A 25 7.43 -12.40 3.38
CA LEU A 25 6.75 -11.17 3.80
C LEU A 25 5.48 -11.50 4.57
N SER A 26 5.33 -10.84 5.73
CA SER A 26 4.09 -10.85 6.49
C SER A 26 2.96 -10.19 5.68
N LEU A 27 1.71 -10.49 6.03
CA LEU A 27 0.57 -9.79 5.41
C LEU A 27 0.60 -8.28 5.76
N LYS A 28 1.14 -7.92 6.93
CA LYS A 28 1.30 -6.54 7.37
C LYS A 28 2.31 -5.78 6.51
N ALA A 29 3.48 -6.34 6.25
CA ALA A 29 4.47 -5.79 5.31
C ALA A 29 3.87 -5.56 3.92
N LYS A 30 3.13 -6.54 3.40
CA LYS A 30 2.45 -6.43 2.09
C LYS A 30 1.43 -5.29 2.09
N GLY A 31 0.60 -5.19 3.14
CA GLY A 31 -0.37 -4.11 3.30
C GLY A 31 0.29 -2.74 3.40
N LEU A 32 1.34 -2.62 4.22
CA LEU A 32 2.09 -1.38 4.41
C LEU A 32 2.74 -0.92 3.10
N LEU A 33 3.39 -1.81 2.35
CA LEU A 33 3.96 -1.49 1.05
C LEU A 33 2.87 -1.04 0.06
N SER A 34 1.71 -1.70 0.07
CA SER A 34 0.57 -1.31 -0.79
C SER A 34 0.09 0.10 -0.48
N GLN A 35 -0.02 0.42 0.82
CA GLN A 35 -0.38 1.76 1.27
C GLN A 35 0.67 2.78 0.82
N MET A 36 1.95 2.51 1.04
CA MET A 36 3.05 3.40 0.65
C MET A 36 3.01 3.70 -0.87
N LEU A 37 2.85 2.68 -1.72
CA LEU A 37 2.78 2.86 -3.17
C LEU A 37 1.53 3.62 -3.66
N SER A 38 0.54 3.83 -2.79
CA SER A 38 -0.66 4.61 -3.11
C SER A 38 -0.57 6.08 -2.69
N LEU A 39 0.48 6.45 -1.97
CA LEU A 39 0.65 7.82 -1.48
C LEU A 39 1.23 8.73 -2.58
N PRO A 40 0.96 10.04 -2.51
CA PRO A 40 1.59 11.03 -3.39
C PRO A 40 3.13 10.95 -3.36
N GLU A 41 3.79 11.34 -4.45
CA GLU A 41 5.25 11.34 -4.54
C GLU A 41 5.93 12.27 -3.51
N ASP A 42 5.24 13.36 -3.14
CA ASP A 42 5.68 14.33 -2.15
C ASP A 42 5.33 13.93 -0.71
N TRP A 43 4.79 12.72 -0.50
CA TRP A 43 4.43 12.26 0.82
C TRP A 43 5.66 12.03 1.70
N ASP A 44 5.62 12.59 2.91
CA ASP A 44 6.67 12.40 3.91
C ASP A 44 6.47 11.07 4.67
N TYR A 45 7.31 10.08 4.35
CA TYR A 45 7.29 8.71 4.88
C TYR A 45 7.80 8.58 6.33
N THR A 46 7.39 9.50 7.19
CA THR A 46 7.68 9.41 8.63
C THR A 46 6.93 8.22 9.25
N LEU A 47 7.55 7.61 10.26
CA LEU A 47 6.91 6.55 11.04
C LEU A 47 5.62 7.04 11.71
N GLN A 48 5.60 8.29 12.18
CA GLN A 48 4.44 8.93 12.77
C GLN A 48 3.29 9.09 11.76
N GLY A 49 3.61 9.54 10.54
CA GLY A 49 2.64 9.69 9.46
C GLY A 49 2.01 8.35 9.08
N LEU A 50 2.85 7.34 8.86
CA LEU A 50 2.40 5.97 8.53
C LEU A 50 1.57 5.35 9.65
N ALA A 51 1.99 5.51 10.91
CA ALA A 51 1.23 5.06 12.08
C ALA A 51 -0.15 5.73 12.12
N ARG A 52 -0.21 7.04 11.90
CA ARG A 52 -1.45 7.82 11.92
C ARG A 52 -2.44 7.39 10.84
N ILE A 53 -2.00 7.26 9.58
CA ILE A 53 -2.91 6.92 8.47
C ILE A 53 -3.39 5.46 8.54
N ASN A 54 -2.54 4.54 9.02
CA ASN A 54 -2.88 3.13 9.16
C ASN A 54 -3.60 2.82 10.48
N ARG A 55 -3.73 3.80 11.40
CA ARG A 55 -4.29 3.63 12.76
C ARG A 55 -3.57 2.54 13.56
N GLU A 56 -2.26 2.48 13.40
CA GLU A 56 -1.37 1.50 14.03
C GLU A 56 -0.36 2.23 14.93
N SER A 57 0.28 1.52 15.87
CA SER A 57 1.38 2.10 16.64
C SER A 57 2.65 2.21 15.78
N ILE A 58 3.57 3.10 16.18
CA ILE A 58 4.89 3.23 15.52
C ILE A 58 5.65 1.89 15.55
N ASP A 59 5.57 1.16 16.67
CA ASP A 59 6.22 -0.14 16.79
C ASP A 59 5.60 -1.17 15.85
N ALA A 60 4.29 -1.12 15.68
CA ALA A 60 3.58 -1.93 14.70
C ALA A 60 4.03 -1.66 13.25
N ILE A 61 4.34 -0.41 12.91
CA ILE A 61 4.91 -0.04 11.60
C ILE A 61 6.34 -0.57 11.45
N ARG A 62 7.16 -0.50 12.52
CA ARG A 62 8.55 -1.01 12.50
C ARG A 62 8.64 -2.54 12.39
N GLN A 63 7.66 -3.24 12.93
CA GLN A 63 7.60 -4.71 12.94
C GLN A 63 6.86 -5.29 11.72
N ALA A 64 6.42 -4.44 10.79
CA ALA A 64 5.61 -4.85 9.63
C ALA A 64 6.34 -5.83 8.72
#